data_AF-A0AAN6K740-F1
#
_entry.id   AF-A0AAN6K740-F1
#
_cell.length_a   1.000
_cell.length_b   1.000
_cell.length_c   1.000
_cell.angle_alpha   90.00
_cell.angle_beta   90.00
_cell.angle_gamma   90.00
#
_symmetry.space_group_name_H-M   'P 1'
#
loop_
_entity.id
_entity.type
_entity.pdbx_description
1 polymer ?
#
loop_
_entity_poly.entity_id
_entity_poly.type
_entity_poly.pdbx_seq_one_letter_code
_entity_poly.pdbx_strand_id
1 'polypeptide(L)'
;MLGEILETRVMVKSGMKVDKDDKTLQQLLNNRQLALKLIANVTYGYTSASFSGRMPCSEIADSIVQTGRETLEKAIALIHSVERWGAEVVYGDTDSRFVYLKGRTKDEAFKIGDEIAKQVTDMNPRPVKLKFEKVYHPCVLLAKKRYVGFKYESPTQQEPEFDAKGIETVRRDGTPAEQKIEEKALKLLFRTADLGAVKSYFQAQCRKVMQGRVSVQDFCFAKEVKLGTYADKGPPPPGALIATRRMLRDPRTEPQYGERVPYVVIAGAPGARLWERCVEPERLIDDPHAELDAEYYISKNLIPPLERIFNLVGANVRQWYDEMPKVQRIRMLSAAKDGENGGKGRKTMESYMGSSLCLVCRAKLPPVQNQHAKQATAQLPLCGSCRYERTARTLLALRGKLRTAEKKVKDLQDICRSCANLASDEELRCDSRDCPVMYARVKANTAAAVTRAGVGSVVEQLEEEVGARRVFEW
;
A
#
# COMPACT_ATOMS: atom_id res chain seq x y z
N MET A 1 -12.52 26.18 -34.96
CA MET A 1 -11.92 25.01 -34.26
C MET A 1 -11.69 25.23 -32.76
N LEU A 2 -10.62 25.90 -32.28
CA LEU A 2 -10.34 25.96 -30.82
C LEU A 2 -11.49 26.60 -30.02
N GLY A 3 -12.13 27.65 -30.56
CA GLY A 3 -13.32 28.26 -29.96
C GLY A 3 -14.45 27.24 -29.73
N GLU A 4 -14.87 26.53 -30.78
CA GLU A 4 -15.91 25.48 -30.72
C GLU A 4 -15.59 24.37 -29.71
N ILE A 5 -14.33 23.90 -29.67
CA ILE A 5 -13.91 22.85 -28.73
C ILE A 5 -14.01 23.35 -27.28
N LEU A 6 -13.57 24.58 -27.03
CA LEU A 6 -13.63 25.18 -25.69
C LEU A 6 -15.07 25.47 -25.25
N GLU A 7 -15.91 26.00 -26.14
CA GLU A 7 -17.33 26.24 -25.88
C GLU A 7 -18.07 24.93 -25.57
N THR A 8 -17.84 23.89 -26.37
CA THR A 8 -18.40 22.55 -26.13
C THR A 8 -17.93 22.01 -24.79
N ARG A 9 -16.65 22.17 -24.45
CA ARG A 9 -16.12 21.75 -23.16
C ARG A 9 -16.76 22.52 -21.99
N VAL A 10 -16.98 23.82 -22.14
CA VAL A 10 -17.67 24.64 -21.13
C VAL A 10 -19.12 24.18 -20.97
N MET A 11 -19.83 23.90 -22.06
CA MET A 11 -21.18 23.34 -22.05
C MET A 11 -21.24 22.03 -21.26
N VAL A 12 -20.35 21.07 -21.55
CA VAL A 12 -20.27 19.78 -20.83
C VAL A 12 -20.02 20.01 -19.34
N LYS A 13 -19.08 20.90 -18.99
CA LYS A 13 -18.79 21.22 -17.58
C LYS A 13 -19.94 21.93 -16.87
N SER A 14 -20.75 22.70 -17.58
CA SER A 14 -21.95 23.33 -17.02
C SER A 14 -23.03 22.29 -16.77
N GLY A 15 -23.25 21.35 -17.70
CA GLY A 15 -24.15 20.21 -17.49
C GLY A 15 -23.77 19.35 -16.28
N MET A 16 -22.46 19.10 -16.09
CA MET A 16 -21.97 18.39 -14.89
C MET A 16 -22.34 19.07 -13.56
N LYS A 17 -22.62 20.38 -13.54
CA LYS A 17 -23.02 21.05 -12.29
C LYS A 17 -24.49 20.85 -11.94
N VAL A 18 -25.32 20.48 -12.91
CA VAL A 18 -26.76 20.28 -12.74
C VAL A 18 -27.01 18.88 -12.18
N ASP A 19 -26.47 17.84 -12.84
CA ASP A 19 -26.78 16.43 -12.52
C ASP A 19 -25.79 15.81 -11.53
N LYS A 20 -25.71 16.33 -10.30
CA LYS A 20 -24.70 15.89 -9.31
C LYS A 20 -24.94 14.49 -8.73
N ASP A 21 -26.17 14.00 -8.77
CA ASP A 21 -26.57 12.81 -8.02
C ASP A 21 -26.23 11.49 -8.75
N ASP A 22 -26.17 11.51 -10.08
CA ASP A 22 -25.80 10.34 -10.89
C ASP A 22 -24.28 10.22 -11.07
N LYS A 23 -23.67 9.33 -10.28
CA LYS A 23 -22.23 9.04 -10.35
C LYS A 23 -21.78 8.50 -11.70
N THR A 24 -22.62 7.70 -12.38
CA THR A 24 -22.25 7.08 -13.66
C THR A 24 -22.22 8.11 -14.77
N LEU A 25 -23.24 8.97 -14.82
CA LEU A 25 -23.29 10.10 -15.74
C LEU A 25 -22.16 11.09 -15.47
N GLN A 26 -21.89 11.42 -14.20
CA GLN A 26 -20.77 12.29 -13.80
C GLN A 26 -19.43 11.76 -14.32
N GLN A 27 -19.17 10.46 -14.17
CA GLN A 27 -17.95 9.84 -14.69
C GLN A 27 -17.87 9.95 -16.22
N LEU A 28 -18.96 9.70 -16.93
CA LEU A 28 -19.01 9.81 -18.39
C LEU A 28 -18.76 11.26 -18.86
N LEU A 29 -19.44 12.24 -18.26
CA LEU A 29 -19.26 13.66 -18.59
C LEU A 29 -17.85 14.14 -18.24
N ASN A 30 -17.27 13.67 -17.13
CA ASN A 30 -15.88 13.97 -16.78
C ASN A 30 -14.91 13.39 -17.82
N ASN A 31 -15.12 12.15 -18.28
CA ASN A 31 -14.30 11.57 -19.35
C ASN A 31 -14.42 12.37 -20.66
N ARG A 32 -15.64 12.82 -21.01
CA ARG A 32 -15.88 13.67 -22.19
C ARG A 32 -15.15 15.01 -22.10
N GLN A 33 -15.23 15.72 -20.96
CA GLN A 33 -14.52 17.00 -20.82
C GLN A 33 -13.00 16.83 -20.80
N LEU A 34 -12.49 15.70 -20.29
CA LEU A 34 -11.06 15.35 -20.35
C LEU A 34 -10.61 15.07 -21.78
N ALA A 35 -11.42 14.36 -22.57
CA ALA A 35 -11.13 14.12 -23.98
C ALA A 35 -11.09 15.44 -24.78
N LEU A 36 -12.08 16.32 -24.60
CA LEU A 36 -12.07 17.65 -25.22
C LEU A 36 -10.87 18.50 -24.79
N LYS A 37 -10.49 18.44 -23.49
CA LYS A 37 -9.27 19.08 -22.99
C LYS A 37 -8.03 18.52 -23.68
N LEU A 38 -7.96 17.20 -23.84
CA LEU A 38 -6.83 16.55 -24.50
C LEU A 38 -6.72 16.98 -25.95
N ILE A 39 -7.84 17.04 -26.70
CA ILE A 39 -7.87 17.51 -28.10
C ILE A 39 -7.34 18.96 -28.20
N ALA A 40 -7.78 19.86 -27.31
CA ALA A 40 -7.27 21.22 -27.27
C ALA A 40 -5.76 21.26 -26.97
N ASN A 41 -5.27 20.45 -26.04
CA ASN A 41 -3.85 20.40 -25.67
C ASN A 41 -2.97 19.79 -26.78
N VAL A 42 -3.43 18.73 -27.46
CA VAL A 42 -2.67 18.15 -28.58
C VAL A 42 -2.65 19.06 -29.80
N THR A 43 -3.65 19.94 -29.96
CA THR A 43 -3.63 20.98 -31.00
C THR A 43 -2.42 21.91 -30.80
N TYR A 44 -2.15 22.33 -29.57
CA TYR A 44 -0.91 23.04 -29.23
C TYR A 44 0.32 22.16 -29.49
N GLY A 45 0.34 20.92 -28.97
CA GLY A 45 1.49 20.01 -29.12
C GLY A 45 1.83 19.68 -30.58
N TYR A 46 0.85 19.75 -31.49
CA TYR A 46 1.07 19.55 -32.92
C TYR A 46 1.95 20.64 -33.53
N THR A 47 1.90 21.87 -33.01
CA THR A 47 2.70 22.99 -33.53
C THR A 47 4.20 22.74 -33.38
N SER A 48 4.68 22.09 -32.31
CA SER A 48 6.11 21.79 -32.10
C SER A 48 6.48 20.33 -32.33
N ALA A 49 5.70 19.58 -33.12
CA ALA A 49 5.91 18.14 -33.32
C ALA A 49 7.09 17.85 -34.29
N SER A 50 8.33 18.16 -33.90
CA SER A 50 9.49 18.13 -34.81
C SER A 50 9.97 16.72 -35.20
N PHE A 51 9.67 15.68 -34.42
CA PHE A 51 10.17 14.32 -34.69
C PHE A 51 9.27 13.53 -35.65
N SER A 52 7.94 13.67 -35.54
CA SER A 52 6.96 12.88 -36.29
C SER A 52 5.76 13.70 -36.80
N GLY A 53 5.81 15.03 -36.68
CA GLY A 53 4.76 15.93 -37.14
C GLY A 53 4.82 16.14 -38.65
N ARG A 54 3.66 16.46 -39.24
CA ARG A 54 3.56 16.72 -40.69
C ARG A 54 3.76 18.19 -41.05
N MET A 55 3.53 19.11 -40.10
CA MET A 55 3.62 20.56 -40.30
C MET A 55 4.02 21.27 -39.00
N PRO A 56 5.26 21.08 -38.50
CA PRO A 56 5.73 21.77 -37.31
C PRO A 56 6.08 23.24 -37.59
N CYS A 57 5.77 24.12 -36.65
CA CYS A 57 6.19 25.52 -36.55
C CYS A 57 6.53 25.82 -35.08
N SER A 58 7.82 25.75 -34.75
CA SER A 58 8.36 25.95 -33.40
C SER A 58 8.11 27.36 -32.87
N GLU A 59 8.12 28.36 -33.75
CA GLU A 59 7.98 29.77 -33.41
C GLU A 59 6.62 30.05 -32.75
N ILE A 60 5.56 29.39 -33.22
CA ILE A 60 4.22 29.48 -32.63
C ILE A 60 4.23 28.87 -31.23
N ALA A 61 4.82 27.69 -31.05
CA ALA A 61 4.88 27.02 -29.76
C ALA A 61 5.66 27.84 -28.73
N ASP A 62 6.83 28.36 -29.13
CA ASP A 62 7.68 29.19 -28.28
C ASP A 62 6.98 30.49 -27.89
N SER A 63 6.31 31.15 -28.84
CA SER A 63 5.52 32.36 -28.58
C SER A 63 4.38 32.10 -27.57
N ILE A 64 3.70 30.95 -27.67
CA ILE A 64 2.64 30.54 -26.72
C ILE A 64 3.22 30.34 -25.32
N VAL A 65 4.33 29.61 -25.20
CA VAL A 65 4.98 29.33 -23.91
C VAL A 65 5.48 30.62 -23.25
N GLN A 66 6.13 31.49 -24.03
CA GLN A 66 6.64 32.77 -23.56
C GLN A 66 5.51 33.70 -23.11
N THR A 67 4.45 33.83 -23.91
CA THR A 67 3.26 34.63 -23.54
C THR A 67 2.60 34.09 -22.26
N GLY A 68 2.51 32.76 -22.11
CA GLY A 68 2.01 32.13 -20.90
C GLY A 68 2.85 32.45 -19.67
N ARG A 69 4.18 32.42 -19.82
CA ARG A 69 5.12 32.78 -18.75
C ARG A 69 4.96 34.24 -18.33
N GLU A 70 4.97 35.18 -19.28
CA GLU A 70 4.79 36.62 -19.02
C GLU A 70 3.46 36.92 -18.33
N THR A 71 2.39 36.26 -18.77
CA THR A 71 1.05 36.41 -18.16
C THR A 71 1.07 36.05 -16.68
N LEU A 72 1.79 34.98 -16.32
CA LEU A 72 1.89 34.55 -14.94
C LEU A 72 2.84 35.42 -14.12
N GLU A 73 3.94 35.89 -14.69
CA GLU A 73 4.85 36.83 -14.04
C GLU A 73 4.13 38.16 -13.71
N LYS A 74 3.31 38.66 -14.64
CA LYS A 74 2.42 39.81 -14.41
C LYS A 74 1.40 39.55 -13.29
N ALA A 75 0.82 38.35 -13.24
CA ALA A 75 -0.09 37.98 -12.17
C ALA A 75 0.60 37.93 -10.79
N ILE A 76 1.85 37.44 -10.72
CA ILE A 76 2.64 37.45 -9.48
C ILE A 76 2.94 38.88 -9.04
N ALA A 77 3.38 39.74 -9.96
CA ALA A 77 3.68 41.13 -9.67
C ALA A 77 2.44 41.86 -9.11
N LEU A 78 1.25 41.60 -9.66
CA LEU A 78 -0.01 42.14 -9.15
C LEU A 78 -0.35 41.62 -7.74
N ILE A 79 -0.18 40.32 -7.50
CA ILE A 79 -0.44 39.73 -6.18
C ILE A 79 0.46 40.35 -5.11
N HIS A 80 1.73 40.61 -5.45
CA HIS A 80 2.70 41.21 -4.53
C HIS A 80 2.56 42.73 -4.38
N SER A 81 2.03 43.45 -5.39
CA SER A 81 1.88 44.91 -5.31
C SER A 81 0.73 45.38 -4.42
N VAL A 82 -0.24 44.51 -4.15
CA VAL A 82 -1.45 44.84 -3.39
C VAL A 82 -1.28 44.45 -1.91
N GLU A 83 -0.76 45.38 -1.12
CA GLU A 83 -0.40 45.15 0.30
C GLU A 83 -1.55 44.63 1.17
N ARG A 84 -2.79 45.08 0.91
CA ARG A 84 -3.99 44.68 1.69
C ARG A 84 -4.23 43.17 1.69
N TRP A 85 -3.77 42.43 0.67
CA TRP A 85 -3.93 40.99 0.62
C TRP A 85 -2.96 40.26 1.55
N GLY A 86 -1.80 40.84 1.84
CA GLY A 86 -0.75 40.18 2.63
C GLY A 86 -0.36 38.82 2.06
N ALA A 87 -0.30 38.73 0.73
CA ALA A 87 -0.24 37.51 -0.04
C ALA A 87 1.17 37.22 -0.54
N GLU A 88 1.63 35.98 -0.40
CA GLU A 88 2.93 35.54 -0.91
C GLU A 88 2.77 34.35 -1.86
N VAL A 89 3.27 34.46 -3.09
CA VAL A 89 3.28 33.32 -4.03
C VAL A 89 4.38 32.33 -3.65
N VAL A 90 4.01 31.18 -3.10
CA VAL A 90 4.95 30.17 -2.58
C VAL A 90 5.26 29.06 -3.57
N TYR A 91 4.38 28.82 -4.54
CA TYR A 91 4.56 27.76 -5.53
C TYR A 91 3.80 28.07 -6.83
N GLY A 92 4.25 27.47 -7.93
CA GLY A 92 3.55 27.50 -9.20
C GLY A 92 3.95 26.32 -10.07
N ASP A 93 2.96 25.74 -10.75
CA ASP A 93 3.15 24.64 -11.71
C ASP A 93 2.41 24.99 -12.99
N THR A 94 3.18 25.31 -14.03
CA THR A 94 2.75 25.71 -15.39
C THR A 94 1.70 26.82 -15.48
N ASP A 95 0.49 26.57 -15.03
CA ASP A 95 -0.73 27.36 -15.14
C ASP A 95 -1.36 27.68 -13.77
N SER A 96 -0.83 27.10 -12.68
CA SER A 96 -1.33 27.28 -11.31
C SER A 96 -0.39 28.14 -10.46
N ARG A 97 -0.97 28.90 -9.53
CA ARG A 97 -0.26 29.73 -8.54
C ARG A 97 -0.80 29.46 -7.14
N PHE A 98 0.10 29.16 -6.22
CA PHE A 98 -0.21 28.89 -4.83
C PHE A 98 0.14 30.14 -4.04
N VAL A 99 -0.89 30.76 -3.49
CA VAL A 99 -0.78 32.00 -2.73
C VAL A 99 -0.94 31.64 -1.25
N TYR A 100 0.07 31.94 -0.46
CA TYR A 100 0.07 31.80 0.98
C TYR A 100 -0.46 33.08 1.62
N LEU A 101 -1.50 32.92 2.44
CA LEU A 101 -2.16 34.00 3.18
C LEU A 101 -1.92 33.78 4.67
N LYS A 102 -0.88 34.43 5.21
CA LYS A 102 -0.43 34.20 6.59
C LYS A 102 -1.49 34.68 7.59
N GLY A 103 -1.87 33.80 8.53
CA GLY A 103 -2.80 34.11 9.61
C GLY A 103 -4.27 34.30 9.20
N ARG A 104 -4.62 34.01 7.94
CA ARG A 104 -6.00 34.13 7.44
C ARG A 104 -6.79 32.85 7.66
N THR A 105 -8.09 32.99 7.89
CA THR A 105 -8.99 31.84 8.00
C THR A 105 -9.33 31.29 6.61
N LYS A 106 -9.89 30.07 6.57
CA LYS A 106 -10.39 29.44 5.34
C LYS A 106 -11.35 30.38 4.59
N ASP A 107 -12.32 30.95 5.28
CA ASP A 107 -13.37 31.77 4.65
C ASP A 107 -12.85 33.11 4.12
N GLU A 108 -11.88 33.71 4.81
CA GLU A 108 -11.15 34.87 4.31
C GLU A 108 -10.33 34.53 3.06
N ALA A 109 -9.68 33.36 3.05
CA ALA A 109 -8.88 32.90 1.92
C ALA A 109 -9.74 32.71 0.66
N PHE A 110 -10.99 32.22 0.79
CA PHE A 110 -11.94 32.17 -0.33
C PHE A 110 -12.24 33.57 -0.90
N LYS A 111 -12.56 34.55 -0.04
CA LYS A 111 -12.88 35.92 -0.46
C LYS A 111 -11.69 36.59 -1.16
N ILE A 112 -10.50 36.49 -0.58
CA ILE A 112 -9.27 37.06 -1.14
C ILE A 112 -8.90 36.35 -2.45
N GLY A 113 -9.05 35.02 -2.51
CA GLY A 113 -8.79 34.23 -3.71
C GLY A 113 -9.69 34.63 -4.89
N ASP A 114 -10.97 34.85 -4.65
CA ASP A 114 -11.91 35.33 -5.67
C ASP A 114 -11.59 36.76 -6.13
N GLU A 115 -11.17 37.64 -5.21
CA GLU A 115 -10.76 39.01 -5.55
C GLU A 115 -9.50 39.03 -6.43
N ILE A 116 -8.47 38.24 -6.05
CA ILE A 116 -7.25 38.06 -6.84
C ILE A 116 -7.60 37.53 -8.23
N ALA A 117 -8.42 36.47 -8.31
CA ALA A 117 -8.80 35.87 -9.58
C ALA A 117 -9.54 36.85 -10.50
N LYS A 118 -10.40 37.70 -9.94
CA LYS A 118 -11.11 38.74 -10.67
C LYS A 118 -10.14 39.80 -11.21
N GLN A 119 -9.28 40.38 -10.37
CA GLN A 119 -8.35 41.42 -10.80
C GLN A 119 -7.34 40.92 -11.84
N VAL A 120 -6.81 39.70 -11.67
CA VAL A 120 -5.93 39.10 -12.67
C VAL A 120 -6.68 38.83 -13.97
N THR A 121 -7.95 38.42 -13.92
CA THR A 121 -8.76 38.23 -15.14
C THR A 121 -8.98 39.55 -15.87
N ASP A 122 -9.32 40.63 -15.15
CA ASP A 122 -9.61 41.94 -15.74
C ASP A 122 -8.38 42.59 -16.40
N MET A 123 -7.16 42.23 -15.94
CA MET A 123 -5.89 42.67 -16.54
C MET A 123 -5.55 41.97 -17.87
N ASN A 124 -6.22 40.86 -18.21
CA ASN A 124 -5.89 40.04 -19.36
C ASN A 124 -6.93 40.12 -20.49
N PRO A 125 -6.51 39.97 -21.77
CA PRO A 125 -7.44 39.99 -22.89
C PRO A 125 -8.36 38.77 -22.89
N ARG A 126 -9.57 38.91 -23.45
CA ARG A 126 -10.44 37.75 -23.72
C ARG A 126 -9.72 36.80 -24.71
N PRO A 127 -9.75 35.48 -24.50
CA PRO A 127 -10.58 34.70 -23.56
C PRO A 127 -9.86 34.30 -22.25
N VAL A 128 -8.72 34.91 -21.91
CA VAL A 128 -7.93 34.52 -20.73
C VAL A 128 -8.71 34.84 -19.45
N LYS A 129 -8.87 33.83 -18.59
CA LYS A 129 -9.56 33.96 -17.30
C LYS A 129 -8.83 33.16 -16.23
N LEU A 130 -8.44 33.83 -15.15
CA LEU A 130 -7.94 33.14 -13.96
C LEU A 130 -9.14 32.66 -13.16
N LYS A 131 -9.20 31.35 -12.90
CA LYS A 131 -10.25 30.75 -12.08
C LYS A 131 -9.67 30.40 -10.72
N PHE A 132 -10.28 30.94 -9.66
CA PHE A 132 -10.08 30.42 -8.32
C PHE A 132 -10.76 29.05 -8.18
N GLU A 133 -9.99 28.03 -7.76
CA GLU A 133 -10.47 26.64 -7.74
C GLU A 133 -10.70 26.12 -6.32
N LYS A 134 -9.74 26.33 -5.41
CA LYS A 134 -9.73 25.68 -4.10
C LYS A 134 -8.77 26.35 -3.12
N VAL A 135 -9.03 26.13 -1.82
CA VAL A 135 -8.12 26.45 -0.70
C VAL A 135 -7.52 25.15 -0.16
N TYR A 136 -6.22 25.11 0.11
CA TYR A 136 -5.60 24.02 0.86
C TYR A 136 -5.43 24.40 2.34
N HIS A 137 -5.95 23.57 3.26
CA HIS A 137 -5.79 23.77 4.69
C HIS A 137 -5.95 22.45 5.48
N PRO A 138 -4.87 21.83 5.99
CA PRO A 138 -3.45 22.14 5.80
C PRO A 138 -2.89 21.63 4.46
N CYS A 139 -1.65 22.01 4.15
CA CYS A 139 -0.91 21.64 2.93
C CYS A 139 0.57 21.38 3.23
N VAL A 140 1.19 20.49 2.47
CA VAL A 140 2.63 20.24 2.44
C VAL A 140 3.13 20.29 1.01
N LEU A 141 4.11 21.16 0.76
CA LEU A 141 4.80 21.29 -0.52
C LEU A 141 6.19 20.63 -0.39
N LEU A 142 6.39 19.51 -1.07
CA LEU A 142 7.65 18.74 -0.98
C LEU A 142 8.66 19.18 -2.03
N ALA A 143 8.22 19.21 -3.29
CA ALA A 143 9.04 19.56 -4.43
C ALA A 143 8.14 19.95 -5.61
N LYS A 144 8.75 20.34 -6.73
CA LYS A 144 8.03 20.55 -7.99
C LYS A 144 7.23 19.29 -8.34
N LYS A 145 5.92 19.48 -8.59
CA LYS A 145 4.92 18.45 -8.88
C LYS A 145 4.72 17.41 -7.77
N ARG A 146 5.13 17.72 -6.54
CA ARG A 146 5.01 16.85 -5.36
C ARG A 146 4.45 17.64 -4.18
N TYR A 147 3.15 17.53 -3.95
CA TYR A 147 2.47 18.22 -2.86
C TYR A 147 1.20 17.47 -2.44
N VAL A 148 0.76 17.72 -1.21
CA VAL A 148 -0.42 17.08 -0.63
C VAL A 148 -1.11 18.02 0.34
N GLY A 149 -2.44 17.99 0.37
CA GLY A 149 -3.20 18.82 1.28
C GLY A 149 -4.67 18.43 1.34
N PHE A 150 -5.35 18.98 2.33
CA PHE A 150 -6.81 18.98 2.38
C PHE A 150 -7.32 20.14 1.55
N LYS A 151 -8.01 19.83 0.45
CA LYS A 151 -8.63 20.84 -0.41
C LYS A 151 -10.07 21.09 0.00
N TYR A 152 -10.45 22.37 -0.07
CA TYR A 152 -11.81 22.86 0.05
C TYR A 152 -12.16 23.57 -1.26
N GLU A 153 -13.27 23.18 -1.88
CA GLU A 153 -13.78 23.79 -3.12
C GLU A 153 -14.86 24.84 -2.85
N SER A 154 -15.47 24.80 -1.66
CA SER A 154 -16.41 25.85 -1.21
C SER A 154 -16.17 26.25 0.26
N PRO A 155 -16.57 27.48 0.65
CA PRO A 155 -16.53 27.90 2.05
C PRO A 155 -17.43 27.03 2.94
N THR A 156 -18.57 26.60 2.40
CA THR A 156 -19.58 25.77 3.09
C THR A 156 -19.14 24.31 3.26
N GLN A 157 -18.10 23.87 2.56
CA GLN A 157 -17.58 22.52 2.68
C GLN A 157 -16.94 22.33 4.07
N GLN A 158 -17.51 21.40 4.85
CA GLN A 158 -17.01 21.03 6.18
C GLN A 158 -15.90 19.97 6.08
N GLU A 159 -16.19 18.86 5.40
CA GLU A 159 -15.23 17.77 5.22
C GLU A 159 -14.29 18.05 4.03
N PRO A 160 -12.97 18.12 4.24
CA PRO A 160 -12.02 18.30 3.16
C PRO A 160 -11.87 17.06 2.29
N GLU A 161 -11.49 17.27 1.03
CA GLU A 161 -11.03 16.18 0.18
C GLU A 161 -9.49 16.08 0.26
N PHE A 162 -8.97 14.86 0.39
CA PHE A 162 -7.53 14.61 0.39
C PHE A 162 -7.01 14.65 -1.04
N ASP A 163 -6.22 15.67 -1.37
CA ASP A 163 -5.66 15.85 -2.71
C ASP A 163 -4.13 15.72 -2.65
N ALA A 164 -3.62 14.73 -3.38
CA ALA A 164 -2.22 14.37 -3.43
C ALA A 164 -1.74 14.39 -4.89
N LYS A 165 -0.61 15.04 -5.14
CA LYS A 165 0.01 15.16 -6.48
C LYS A 165 1.44 14.68 -6.42
N GLY A 166 1.77 13.69 -7.25
CA GLY A 166 3.14 13.18 -7.47
C GLY A 166 3.82 12.50 -6.27
N ILE A 167 3.15 12.43 -5.11
CA ILE A 167 3.60 11.63 -3.96
C ILE A 167 3.18 10.16 -4.12
N GLU A 168 3.74 9.30 -3.28
CA GLU A 168 3.64 7.86 -3.42
C GLU A 168 2.21 7.33 -3.29
N THR A 169 1.31 8.02 -2.58
CA THR A 169 -0.13 7.69 -2.49
C THR A 169 -0.85 7.55 -3.84
N VAL A 170 -0.45 8.31 -4.87
CA VAL A 170 -1.09 8.29 -6.21
C VAL A 170 -0.25 7.57 -7.27
N ARG A 171 0.99 7.21 -6.95
CA ARG A 171 1.89 6.55 -7.90
C ARG A 171 1.68 5.04 -7.87
N ARG A 172 1.72 4.41 -9.05
CA ARG A 172 1.48 2.97 -9.23
C ARG A 172 2.76 2.12 -9.23
N ASP A 173 3.91 2.69 -8.91
CA ASP A 173 5.20 2.00 -8.92
C ASP A 173 5.60 1.40 -7.57
N GLY A 174 4.98 1.89 -6.48
CA GLY A 174 5.10 1.37 -5.12
C GLY A 174 4.13 0.21 -4.83
N THR A 175 3.81 0.01 -3.55
CA THR A 175 2.83 -1.01 -3.12
C THR A 175 1.52 -0.40 -2.60
N PRO A 176 0.39 -1.11 -2.68
CA PRO A 176 -0.86 -0.64 -2.09
C PRO A 176 -0.76 -0.39 -0.56
N ALA A 177 0.07 -1.17 0.15
CA ALA A 177 0.35 -0.95 1.57
C ALA A 177 0.99 0.42 1.81
N GLU A 178 1.98 0.79 0.99
CA GLU A 178 2.67 2.09 1.08
C GLU A 178 1.67 3.24 0.91
N GLN A 179 0.85 3.19 -0.14
CA GLN A 179 -0.19 4.20 -0.41
C GLN A 179 -1.16 4.36 0.78
N LYS A 180 -1.72 3.25 1.27
CA LYS A 180 -2.70 3.26 2.38
C LYS A 180 -2.07 3.75 3.69
N ILE A 181 -0.83 3.35 3.98
CA ILE A 181 -0.14 3.73 5.22
C ILE A 181 0.20 5.21 5.19
N GLU A 182 0.77 5.70 4.08
CA GLU A 182 1.13 7.09 3.89
C GLU A 182 -0.11 8.00 3.91
N GLU A 183 -1.15 7.67 3.15
CA GLU A 183 -2.39 8.44 3.13
C GLU A 183 -3.00 8.55 4.54
N LYS A 184 -3.05 7.44 5.29
CA LYS A 184 -3.59 7.46 6.65
C LYS A 184 -2.70 8.23 7.63
N ALA A 185 -1.38 8.15 7.49
CA ALA A 185 -0.45 8.92 8.32
C ALA A 185 -0.60 10.44 8.06
N LEU A 186 -0.76 10.84 6.80
CA LEU A 186 -0.98 12.24 6.42
C LEU A 186 -2.35 12.75 6.87
N LYS A 187 -3.42 11.96 6.70
CA LYS A 187 -4.75 12.32 7.22
C LYS A 187 -4.75 12.47 8.74
N LEU A 188 -3.98 11.63 9.45
CA LEU A 188 -3.83 11.75 10.89
C LEU A 188 -3.11 13.05 11.26
N LEU A 189 -1.96 13.33 10.63
CA LEU A 189 -1.23 14.58 10.83
C LEU A 189 -2.12 15.80 10.56
N PHE A 190 -2.86 15.81 9.45
CA PHE A 190 -3.67 16.96 9.04
C PHE A 190 -4.90 17.20 9.93
N ARG A 191 -5.42 16.16 10.59
CA ARG A 191 -6.59 16.29 11.48
C ARG A 191 -6.22 16.58 12.92
N THR A 192 -5.16 15.95 13.43
CA THR A 192 -4.81 16.06 14.86
C THR A 192 -3.65 16.99 15.13
N ALA A 193 -2.82 17.30 14.12
CA ALA A 193 -1.53 18.00 14.28
C ALA A 193 -0.61 17.34 15.33
N ASP A 194 -0.83 16.06 15.64
CA ASP A 194 -0.11 15.34 16.69
C ASP A 194 0.84 14.30 16.10
N LEU A 195 2.14 14.57 16.23
CA LEU A 195 3.22 13.66 15.80
C LEU A 195 3.28 12.38 16.65
N GLY A 196 2.84 12.42 17.91
CA GLY A 196 2.80 11.25 18.80
C GLY A 196 1.80 10.19 18.32
N ALA A 197 0.61 10.63 17.89
CA ALA A 197 -0.38 9.76 17.25
C ALA A 197 0.15 9.14 15.95
N VAL A 198 0.84 9.93 15.12
CA VAL A 198 1.46 9.46 13.86
C VAL A 198 2.56 8.42 14.14
N LYS A 199 3.45 8.70 15.08
CA LYS A 199 4.50 7.76 15.52
C LYS A 199 3.91 6.43 15.99
N SER A 200 2.88 6.49 16.84
CA SER A 200 2.20 5.31 17.37
C SER A 200 1.54 4.48 16.27
N TYR A 201 0.91 5.15 15.29
CA TYR A 201 0.34 4.51 14.11
C TYR A 201 1.41 3.83 13.25
N PHE A 202 2.50 4.54 12.92
CA PHE A 202 3.61 4.01 12.12
C PHE A 202 4.23 2.78 12.77
N GLN A 203 4.59 2.86 14.05
CA GLN A 203 5.15 1.73 14.81
C GLN A 203 4.18 0.54 14.86
N ALA A 204 2.88 0.79 15.00
CA ALA A 204 1.88 -0.28 14.94
C ALA A 204 1.85 -0.98 13.57
N GLN A 205 1.99 -0.23 12.46
CA GLN A 205 2.10 -0.81 11.12
C GLN A 205 3.41 -1.59 10.96
N CYS A 206 4.55 -1.05 11.40
CA CYS A 206 5.82 -1.78 11.37
C CYS A 206 5.74 -3.10 12.15
N ARG A 207 5.16 -3.09 13.37
CA ARG A 207 4.91 -4.32 14.14
C ARG A 207 4.04 -5.32 13.38
N LYS A 208 2.99 -4.86 12.69
CA LYS A 208 2.09 -5.71 11.90
C LYS A 208 2.83 -6.37 10.73
N VAL A 209 3.69 -5.62 10.05
CA VAL A 209 4.54 -6.11 8.94
C VAL A 209 5.56 -7.12 9.47
N MET A 210 6.28 -6.79 10.55
CA MET A 210 7.25 -7.70 11.18
C MET A 210 6.60 -8.98 11.69
N GLN A 211 5.37 -8.92 12.24
CA GLN A 211 4.61 -10.10 12.67
C GLN A 211 4.00 -10.90 11.50
N GLY A 212 4.03 -10.36 10.28
CA GLY A 212 3.51 -11.03 9.09
C GLY A 212 2.00 -11.05 9.06
N ARG A 213 1.34 -10.20 9.85
CA ARG A 213 -0.12 -10.08 9.88
C ARG A 213 -0.62 -9.12 8.78
N VAL A 214 -0.07 -9.28 7.58
CA VAL A 214 -0.37 -8.46 6.41
C VAL A 214 -0.97 -9.30 5.29
N SER A 215 -1.71 -8.64 4.39
CA SER A 215 -2.16 -9.24 3.14
C SER A 215 -1.00 -9.25 2.16
N VAL A 216 -0.78 -10.36 1.44
CA VAL A 216 0.26 -10.44 0.41
C VAL A 216 -0.04 -9.47 -0.74
N GLN A 217 -1.32 -9.34 -1.12
CA GLN A 217 -1.76 -8.46 -2.20
C GLN A 217 -1.37 -7.00 -1.98
N ASP A 218 -1.41 -6.52 -0.73
CA ASP A 218 -1.03 -5.13 -0.41
C ASP A 218 0.48 -4.89 -0.56
N PHE A 219 1.30 -5.94 -0.64
CA PHE A 219 2.77 -5.88 -0.76
C PHE A 219 3.27 -6.25 -2.16
N CYS A 220 2.35 -6.51 -3.10
CA CYS A 220 2.69 -6.73 -4.50
C CYS A 220 3.04 -5.41 -5.19
N PHE A 221 4.20 -5.37 -5.84
CA PHE A 221 4.52 -4.37 -6.85
C PHE A 221 3.88 -4.76 -8.17
N ALA A 222 3.49 -3.80 -9.00
CA ALA A 222 2.99 -4.05 -10.36
C ALA A 222 3.63 -3.08 -11.36
N LYS A 223 4.69 -3.51 -12.04
CA LYS A 223 5.48 -2.68 -12.96
C LYS A 223 5.29 -3.12 -14.41
N GLU A 224 5.25 -2.14 -15.30
CA GLU A 224 5.13 -2.36 -16.75
C GLU A 224 6.39 -3.05 -17.28
N VAL A 225 6.17 -4.13 -18.04
CA VAL A 225 7.22 -4.90 -18.69
C VAL A 225 7.19 -4.62 -20.18
N LYS A 226 8.35 -4.26 -20.74
CA LYS A 226 8.55 -3.92 -22.15
C LYS A 226 9.66 -4.80 -22.71
N LEU A 227 9.37 -6.10 -22.84
CA LEU A 227 10.31 -7.07 -23.40
C LEU A 227 10.81 -6.58 -24.78
N GLY A 228 12.10 -6.80 -25.05
CA GLY A 228 12.76 -6.34 -26.28
C GLY A 228 13.26 -4.88 -26.29
N THR A 229 12.93 -4.05 -25.28
CA THR A 229 13.42 -2.65 -25.20
C THR A 229 14.52 -2.41 -24.17
N TYR A 230 14.83 -3.41 -23.34
CA TYR A 230 15.83 -3.29 -22.29
C TYR A 230 17.23 -3.40 -22.87
N ALA A 231 18.16 -2.57 -22.40
CA ALA A 231 19.56 -2.63 -22.78
C ALA A 231 20.26 -3.85 -22.16
N ASP A 232 21.22 -4.43 -22.89
CA ASP A 232 21.98 -5.62 -22.44
C ASP A 232 23.01 -5.32 -21.32
N LYS A 233 23.12 -4.06 -20.89
CA LYS A 233 24.11 -3.57 -19.92
C LYS A 233 23.76 -3.89 -18.44
N GLY A 234 22.97 -4.92 -18.18
CA GLY A 234 22.63 -5.33 -16.81
C GLY A 234 21.44 -6.28 -16.72
N PRO A 235 21.12 -6.78 -15.51
CA PRO A 235 19.93 -7.60 -15.33
C PRO A 235 18.68 -6.74 -15.62
N PRO A 236 17.71 -7.26 -16.38
CA PRO A 236 16.49 -6.53 -16.66
C PRO A 236 15.68 -6.33 -15.36
N PRO A 237 14.70 -5.41 -15.37
CA PRO A 237 13.87 -5.16 -14.20
C PRO A 237 13.24 -6.44 -13.64
N PRO A 238 12.97 -6.54 -12.32
CA PRO A 238 12.45 -7.76 -11.70
C PRO A 238 11.18 -8.31 -12.37
N GLY A 239 10.28 -7.45 -12.83
CA GLY A 239 9.07 -7.87 -13.55
C GLY A 239 9.38 -8.57 -14.86
N ALA A 240 10.41 -8.12 -15.60
CA ALA A 240 10.87 -8.75 -16.83
C ALA A 240 11.53 -10.09 -16.56
N LEU A 241 12.37 -10.20 -15.52
CA LEU A 241 12.97 -11.47 -15.11
C LEU A 241 11.91 -12.52 -14.73
N ILE A 242 10.86 -12.10 -14.02
CA ILE A 242 9.75 -12.98 -13.65
C ILE A 242 8.97 -13.40 -14.89
N ALA A 243 8.68 -12.48 -15.80
CA ALA A 243 8.04 -12.80 -17.07
C ALA A 243 8.85 -13.81 -17.88
N THR A 244 10.17 -13.63 -18.02
CA THR A 244 11.04 -14.58 -18.70
C THR A 244 11.02 -15.95 -18.02
N ARG A 245 11.01 -16.02 -16.68
CA ARG A 245 10.87 -17.29 -15.95
C ARG A 245 9.51 -17.97 -16.20
N ARG A 246 8.43 -17.20 -16.36
CA ARG A 246 7.11 -17.73 -16.74
C ARG A 246 7.15 -18.32 -18.15
N MET A 247 7.72 -17.59 -19.09
CA MET A 247 7.87 -18.04 -20.49
C MET A 247 8.70 -19.32 -20.60
N LEU A 248 9.70 -19.52 -19.72
CA LEU A 248 10.46 -20.78 -19.66
C LEU A 248 9.62 -21.98 -19.18
N ARG A 249 8.61 -21.75 -18.34
CA ARG A 249 7.67 -22.80 -17.89
C ARG A 249 6.57 -23.05 -18.93
N ASP A 250 6.00 -21.97 -19.46
CA ASP A 250 5.00 -21.99 -20.51
C ASP A 250 5.27 -20.84 -21.50
N PRO A 251 5.73 -21.14 -22.72
CA PRO A 251 6.01 -20.14 -23.75
C PRO A 251 4.81 -19.23 -24.08
N ARG A 252 3.57 -19.66 -23.81
CA ARG A 252 2.35 -18.86 -24.07
C ARG A 252 2.09 -17.78 -23.03
N THR A 253 2.85 -17.75 -21.94
CA THR A 253 2.72 -16.74 -20.86
C THR A 253 3.50 -15.47 -21.12
N GLU A 254 3.86 -15.20 -22.38
CA GLU A 254 4.53 -13.96 -22.77
C GLU A 254 3.64 -12.74 -22.46
N PRO A 255 4.13 -11.76 -21.68
CA PRO A 255 3.37 -10.56 -21.38
C PRO A 255 3.27 -9.66 -22.60
N GLN A 256 2.13 -8.98 -22.73
CA GLN A 256 1.94 -7.96 -23.74
C GLN A 256 2.86 -6.74 -23.49
N TYR A 257 3.12 -5.96 -24.54
CA TYR A 257 3.96 -4.77 -24.41
C TYR A 257 3.33 -3.75 -23.44
N GLY A 258 4.03 -3.46 -22.35
CA GLY A 258 3.55 -2.57 -21.29
C GLY A 258 2.61 -3.24 -20.29
N GLU A 259 2.45 -4.57 -20.33
CA GLU A 259 1.68 -5.31 -19.34
C GLU A 259 2.33 -5.19 -17.95
N ARG A 260 1.51 -5.08 -16.91
CA ARG A 260 1.99 -4.94 -15.53
C ARG A 260 2.13 -6.31 -14.88
N VAL A 261 3.37 -6.73 -14.66
CA VAL A 261 3.66 -8.02 -14.03
C VAL A 261 3.79 -7.83 -12.51
N PRO A 262 2.95 -8.52 -11.70
CA PRO A 262 3.00 -8.41 -10.25
C PRO A 262 4.14 -9.23 -9.64
N TYR A 263 4.81 -8.70 -8.62
CA TYR A 263 5.85 -9.41 -7.88
C TYR A 263 6.00 -8.94 -6.42
N VAL A 264 6.63 -9.78 -5.60
CA VAL A 264 6.89 -9.54 -4.18
C VAL A 264 8.38 -9.76 -3.87
N VAL A 265 8.86 -9.16 -2.78
CA VAL A 265 10.25 -9.31 -2.32
C VAL A 265 10.27 -10.21 -1.09
N ILE A 266 10.97 -11.34 -1.18
CA ILE A 266 11.12 -12.30 -0.08
C ILE A 266 12.44 -12.10 0.67
N ALA A 267 12.46 -12.57 1.91
CA ALA A 267 13.68 -12.64 2.70
C ALA A 267 14.68 -13.56 1.99
N GLY A 268 15.91 -13.06 1.81
CA GLY A 268 17.00 -13.78 1.16
C GLY A 268 18.20 -13.94 2.09
N ALA A 269 19.22 -14.65 1.61
CA ALA A 269 20.49 -14.73 2.32
C ALA A 269 21.12 -13.33 2.48
N PRO A 270 21.92 -13.09 3.53
CA PRO A 270 22.67 -11.85 3.69
C PRO A 270 23.47 -11.52 2.42
N GLY A 271 23.33 -10.30 1.90
CA GLY A 271 24.00 -9.85 0.67
C GLY A 271 23.34 -10.27 -0.64
N ALA A 272 22.22 -11.02 -0.61
CA ALA A 272 21.48 -11.37 -1.82
C ALA A 272 20.97 -10.12 -2.56
N ARG A 273 21.07 -10.14 -3.89
CA ARG A 273 20.68 -9.00 -4.72
C ARG A 273 19.16 -8.87 -4.75
N LEU A 274 18.65 -7.66 -4.99
CA LEU A 274 17.20 -7.42 -5.01
C LEU A 274 16.47 -8.30 -6.03
N TRP A 275 16.99 -8.42 -7.25
CA TRP A 275 16.36 -9.18 -8.32
C TRP A 275 16.33 -10.70 -8.07
N GLU A 276 17.22 -11.23 -7.22
CA GLU A 276 17.21 -12.64 -6.78
C GLU A 276 16.10 -12.90 -5.76
N ARG A 277 15.78 -11.89 -4.95
CA ARG A 277 14.74 -11.91 -3.93
C ARG A 277 13.34 -11.58 -4.47
N CYS A 278 13.24 -11.06 -5.69
CA CYS A 278 11.97 -10.80 -6.34
C CYS A 278 11.38 -12.11 -6.89
N VAL A 279 10.18 -12.44 -6.42
CA VAL A 279 9.46 -13.66 -6.78
C VAL A 279 8.01 -13.37 -7.14
N GLU A 280 7.36 -14.35 -7.75
CA GLU A 280 5.93 -14.33 -8.03
C GLU A 280 5.14 -14.40 -6.72
N PRO A 281 3.96 -13.74 -6.63
CA PRO A 281 3.11 -13.82 -5.45
C PRO A 281 2.71 -15.26 -5.10
N GLU A 282 2.55 -16.13 -6.10
CA GLU A 282 2.21 -17.56 -5.95
C GLU A 282 3.25 -18.32 -5.12
N ARG A 283 4.53 -17.96 -5.22
CA ARG A 283 5.58 -18.63 -4.45
C ARG A 283 5.40 -18.47 -2.94
N LEU A 284 4.81 -17.37 -2.48
CA LEU A 284 4.48 -17.18 -1.06
C LEU A 284 3.30 -18.05 -0.59
N ILE A 285 2.50 -18.54 -1.52
CA ILE A 285 1.35 -19.40 -1.26
C ILE A 285 1.83 -20.86 -1.20
N ASP A 286 2.68 -21.24 -2.16
CA ASP A 286 3.10 -22.63 -2.36
C ASP A 286 4.28 -23.04 -1.46
N ASP A 287 5.20 -22.12 -1.16
CA ASP A 287 6.40 -22.40 -0.36
C ASP A 287 6.21 -21.94 1.11
N PRO A 288 6.12 -22.88 2.07
CA PRO A 288 5.99 -22.55 3.49
C PRO A 288 7.20 -21.79 4.06
N HIS A 289 8.35 -21.82 3.40
CA HIS A 289 9.59 -21.20 3.87
C HIS A 289 9.79 -19.79 3.32
N ALA A 290 9.01 -19.40 2.31
CA ALA A 290 9.09 -18.08 1.70
C ALA A 290 8.34 -17.05 2.55
N GLU A 291 9.03 -16.01 2.98
CA GLU A 291 8.45 -14.92 3.76
C GLU A 291 8.76 -13.57 3.11
N LEU A 292 7.83 -12.62 3.24
CA LEU A 292 8.06 -11.23 2.85
C LEU A 292 9.23 -10.65 3.65
N ASP A 293 10.13 -9.95 2.97
CA ASP A 293 11.23 -9.23 3.60
C ASP A 293 10.70 -7.97 4.29
N ALA A 294 10.29 -8.12 5.55
CA ALA A 294 9.73 -7.05 6.35
C ALA A 294 10.70 -5.86 6.48
N GLU A 295 12.00 -6.11 6.60
CA GLU A 295 13.00 -5.06 6.72
C GLU A 295 13.14 -4.26 5.42
N TYR A 296 13.17 -4.95 4.28
CA TYR A 296 13.18 -4.29 2.98
C TYR A 296 11.94 -3.40 2.79
N TYR A 297 10.73 -3.92 3.03
CA TYR A 297 9.52 -3.13 2.84
C TYR A 297 9.44 -1.93 3.80
N ILE A 298 9.84 -2.10 5.07
CA ILE A 298 9.85 -0.98 6.01
C ILE A 298 10.91 0.05 5.62
N SER A 299 12.15 -0.38 5.39
CA SER A 299 13.28 0.53 5.17
C SER A 299 13.32 1.18 3.79
N LYS A 300 12.84 0.50 2.74
CA LYS A 300 12.92 0.96 1.35
C LYS A 300 11.60 1.48 0.79
N ASN A 301 10.45 0.92 1.19
CA ASN A 301 9.15 1.45 0.75
C ASN A 301 8.54 2.43 1.75
N LEU A 302 8.49 2.10 3.05
CA LEU A 302 7.70 2.92 3.99
C LEU A 302 8.45 4.14 4.54
N ILE A 303 9.71 3.97 4.96
CA ILE A 303 10.49 5.05 5.59
C ILE A 303 10.73 6.23 4.62
N PRO A 304 11.26 6.03 3.39
CA PRO A 304 11.68 7.18 2.56
C PRO A 304 10.58 8.16 2.14
N PRO A 305 9.34 7.73 1.80
CA PRO A 305 8.22 8.66 1.55
C PRO A 305 7.81 9.44 2.80
N LEU A 306 7.66 8.74 3.93
CA LEU A 306 7.26 9.36 5.19
C LEU A 306 8.33 10.34 5.69
N GLU A 307 9.60 9.97 5.60
CA GLU A 307 10.74 10.79 6.03
C GLU A 307 10.82 12.09 5.22
N ARG A 308 10.60 12.06 3.91
CA ARG A 308 10.56 13.28 3.08
C ARG A 308 9.51 14.29 3.55
N ILE A 309 8.37 13.81 4.06
CA ILE A 309 7.28 14.67 4.55
C ILE A 309 7.54 15.12 5.98
N PHE A 310 7.84 14.18 6.87
CA PHE A 310 7.97 14.47 8.29
C PHE A 310 9.26 15.22 8.64
N ASN A 311 10.31 15.14 7.82
CA ASN A 311 11.49 16.00 7.97
C ASN A 311 11.14 17.50 7.86
N LEU A 312 10.13 17.87 7.05
CA LEU A 312 9.65 19.27 6.97
C LEU A 312 9.02 19.76 8.28
N VAL A 313 8.55 18.82 9.12
CA VAL A 313 7.95 19.08 10.43
C VAL A 313 8.95 18.81 11.57
N GLY A 314 10.20 18.45 11.25
CA GLY A 314 11.25 18.16 12.23
C GLY A 314 11.19 16.78 12.87
N ALA A 315 10.50 15.81 12.25
CA ALA A 315 10.33 14.45 12.77
C ALA A 315 11.16 13.42 11.99
N ASN A 316 11.93 12.59 12.71
CA ASN A 316 12.75 11.52 12.13
C ASN A 316 12.04 10.15 12.21
N VAL A 317 11.55 9.67 11.07
CA VAL A 317 10.81 8.40 10.97
C VAL A 317 11.71 7.18 11.20
N ARG A 318 12.98 7.27 10.80
CA ARG A 318 13.94 6.18 10.95
C ARG A 318 14.26 5.95 12.42
N GLN A 319 14.44 7.02 13.18
CA GLN A 319 14.59 6.94 14.63
C GLN A 319 13.37 6.26 15.29
N TRP A 320 12.14 6.59 14.86
CA TRP A 320 10.94 5.93 15.38
C TRP A 320 10.92 4.42 15.12
N TYR A 321 11.49 3.98 13.99
CA TYR A 321 11.65 2.57 13.69
C TYR A 321 12.72 1.93 14.58
N ASP A 322 13.86 2.60 14.80
CA ASP A 322 14.99 2.06 15.57
C ASP A 322 14.72 1.96 17.08
N GLU A 323 13.94 2.89 17.63
CA GLU A 323 13.46 2.84 19.02
C GLU A 323 12.49 1.68 19.29
N MET A 324 11.89 1.10 18.24
CA MET A 324 10.89 0.05 18.37
C MET A 324 11.53 -1.32 18.63
N PRO A 325 10.98 -2.14 19.56
CA PRO A 325 11.45 -3.51 19.74
C PRO A 325 11.26 -4.32 18.46
N LYS A 326 12.36 -4.87 17.94
CA LYS A 326 12.35 -5.68 16.72
C LYS A 326 11.79 -7.07 17.03
N VAL A 327 10.69 -7.43 16.39
CA VAL A 327 10.09 -8.76 16.54
C VAL A 327 10.77 -9.72 15.58
N GLN A 328 11.59 -10.63 16.09
CA GLN A 328 12.03 -11.80 15.33
C GLN A 328 10.95 -12.87 15.39
N ARG A 329 10.53 -13.38 14.22
CA ARG A 329 9.60 -14.51 14.16
C ARG A 329 10.35 -15.79 14.48
N ILE A 330 9.96 -16.46 15.56
CA ILE A 330 10.37 -17.84 15.81
C ILE A 330 9.35 -18.72 15.08
N ARG A 331 9.81 -19.51 14.11
CA ARG A 331 8.92 -20.41 13.37
C ARG A 331 8.51 -21.58 14.25
N MET A 332 7.22 -21.90 14.21
CA MET A 332 6.73 -23.22 14.60
C MET A 332 6.47 -23.95 13.29
N LEU A 333 7.54 -24.45 12.67
CA LEU A 333 7.39 -25.35 11.52
C LEU A 333 6.75 -26.63 12.06
N SER A 334 5.72 -27.13 11.39
CA SER A 334 5.29 -28.51 11.62
C SER A 334 6.51 -29.40 11.38
N ALA A 335 6.82 -30.30 12.31
CA ALA A 335 7.77 -31.37 12.02
C ALA A 335 7.37 -31.98 10.67
N ALA A 336 8.33 -32.05 9.74
CA ALA A 336 8.09 -32.73 8.48
C ALA A 336 7.55 -34.12 8.83
N LYS A 337 6.44 -34.55 8.20
CA LYS A 337 6.07 -35.96 8.24
C LYS A 337 7.27 -36.72 7.69
N ASP A 338 7.94 -37.50 8.53
CA ASP A 338 8.90 -38.49 8.08
C ASP A 338 8.11 -39.51 7.26
N GLY A 339 8.10 -39.35 5.93
CA GLY A 339 7.40 -40.25 5.02
C GLY A 339 7.15 -39.64 3.65
N GLU A 340 7.88 -40.17 2.65
CA GLU A 340 7.53 -40.22 1.23
C GLU A 340 7.50 -38.90 0.42
N ASN A 341 8.68 -38.41 0.00
CA ASN A 341 9.13 -38.45 -1.40
C ASN A 341 10.50 -37.77 -1.55
N GLY A 342 11.37 -38.34 -2.38
CA GLY A 342 12.81 -38.02 -2.52
C GLY A 342 13.18 -36.67 -3.14
N GLY A 343 12.55 -35.57 -2.73
CA GLY A 343 13.01 -34.21 -3.02
C GLY A 343 13.93 -33.71 -1.91
N LYS A 344 15.19 -33.36 -2.22
CA LYS A 344 16.12 -32.66 -1.31
C LYS A 344 15.59 -31.26 -0.94
N GLY A 345 14.55 -31.19 -0.12
CA GLY A 345 14.10 -29.95 0.50
C GLY A 345 15.15 -29.50 1.52
N ARG A 346 15.72 -28.30 1.34
CA ARG A 346 16.68 -27.69 2.28
C ARG A 346 16.03 -27.57 3.66
N LYS A 347 16.35 -28.52 4.55
CA LYS A 347 16.00 -28.43 5.98
C LYS A 347 16.72 -27.22 6.57
N THR A 348 15.99 -26.24 7.09
CA THR A 348 16.56 -25.03 7.70
C THR A 348 16.93 -25.32 9.16
N MET A 349 17.95 -24.68 9.74
CA MET A 349 18.30 -24.89 11.17
C MET A 349 17.11 -24.67 12.11
N GLU A 350 16.17 -23.81 11.72
CA GLU A 350 14.93 -23.51 12.44
C GLU A 350 14.01 -24.74 12.57
N SER A 351 14.06 -25.72 11.65
CA SER A 351 13.30 -26.97 11.80
C SER A 351 13.81 -27.86 12.93
N TYR A 352 15.05 -27.63 13.39
CA TYR A 352 15.67 -28.35 14.51
C TYR A 352 15.56 -27.61 15.84
N MET A 353 15.16 -26.33 15.82
CA MET A 353 14.96 -25.53 17.02
C MET A 353 13.52 -25.67 17.51
N GLY A 354 13.25 -26.70 18.33
CA GLY A 354 12.00 -26.78 19.09
C GLY A 354 11.85 -25.55 19.99
N SER A 355 10.61 -25.05 20.14
CA SER A 355 10.37 -23.85 20.93
C SER A 355 10.79 -24.07 22.39
N SER A 356 11.84 -23.37 22.84
CA SER A 356 12.30 -23.37 24.24
C SER A 356 11.38 -22.57 25.17
N LEU A 357 10.12 -22.34 24.78
CA LEU A 357 9.15 -21.50 25.46
C LEU A 357 7.85 -22.27 25.65
N CYS A 358 7.24 -22.13 26.83
CA CYS A 358 5.92 -22.69 27.11
C CYS A 358 4.84 -22.04 26.23
N LEU A 359 3.96 -22.85 25.61
CA LEU A 359 2.92 -22.38 24.67
C LEU A 359 1.89 -21.40 25.26
N VAL A 360 1.70 -21.41 26.58
CA VAL A 360 0.74 -20.54 27.28
C VAL A 360 1.42 -19.35 27.94
N CYS A 361 2.33 -19.57 28.90
CA CYS A 361 2.95 -18.50 29.67
C CYS A 361 4.26 -17.94 29.07
N ARG A 362 4.80 -18.55 28.00
CA ARG A 362 6.09 -18.21 27.39
C ARG A 362 7.30 -18.23 28.34
N ALA A 363 7.20 -18.91 29.48
CA ALA A 363 8.36 -19.19 30.33
C ALA A 363 9.35 -20.09 29.57
N LYS A 364 10.65 -19.87 29.79
CA LYS A 364 11.71 -20.70 29.21
C LYS A 364 11.58 -22.14 29.74
N LEU A 365 11.56 -23.11 28.84
CA LEU A 365 11.59 -24.53 29.15
C LEU A 365 13.06 -24.98 29.22
N PRO A 366 13.40 -25.93 30.11
CA PRO A 366 14.73 -26.51 30.15
C PRO A 366 15.08 -27.19 28.82
N PRO A 367 16.36 -27.17 28.39
CA PRO A 367 16.78 -27.81 27.15
C PRO A 367 16.54 -29.33 27.22
N VAL A 368 15.97 -29.89 26.17
CA VAL A 368 15.76 -31.34 26.03
C VAL A 368 17.15 -31.99 25.89
N GLN A 369 17.66 -32.59 26.97
CA GLN A 369 18.88 -33.39 26.92
C GLN A 369 18.56 -34.73 26.26
N ASN A 370 19.02 -34.91 25.01
CA ASN A 370 18.87 -36.13 24.21
C ASN A 370 19.75 -37.29 24.72
N GLN A 371 19.63 -37.69 25.98
CA GLN A 371 20.27 -38.89 26.50
C GLN A 371 19.24 -39.70 27.29
N HIS A 372 18.93 -40.91 26.80
CA HIS A 372 17.99 -41.91 27.33
C HIS A 372 16.54 -41.89 26.80
N ALA A 373 16.40 -42.09 25.49
CA ALA A 373 15.15 -42.32 24.77
C ALA A 373 14.49 -43.70 25.02
N LYS A 374 14.35 -44.16 26.27
CA LYS A 374 13.61 -45.43 26.52
C LYS A 374 12.50 -45.38 27.57
N GLN A 375 12.46 -44.40 28.47
CA GLN A 375 11.33 -44.24 29.41
C GLN A 375 11.18 -42.76 29.80
N ALA A 376 10.45 -41.99 29.02
CA ALA A 376 10.06 -40.63 29.43
C ALA A 376 8.74 -40.27 28.77
N THR A 377 7.72 -40.06 29.60
CA THR A 377 6.46 -39.37 29.29
C THR A 377 6.68 -38.25 28.29
N ALA A 378 5.89 -38.19 27.22
CA ALA A 378 5.94 -37.13 26.21
C ALA A 378 6.10 -35.76 26.90
N GLN A 379 7.26 -35.11 26.73
CA GLN A 379 7.51 -33.80 27.31
C GLN A 379 6.70 -32.78 26.51
N LEU A 380 5.48 -32.52 26.96
CA LEU A 380 4.63 -31.46 26.42
C LEU A 380 5.38 -30.11 26.52
N PRO A 381 5.25 -29.21 25.53
CA PRO A 381 5.86 -27.89 25.52
C PRO A 381 5.14 -26.90 26.49
N LEU A 382 4.98 -27.33 27.74
CA LEU A 382 4.30 -26.64 28.83
C LEU A 382 5.20 -26.63 30.07
N CYS A 383 5.24 -25.52 30.81
CA CYS A 383 5.91 -25.49 32.10
C CYS A 383 5.10 -26.27 33.15
N GLY A 384 5.74 -26.68 34.24
CA GLY A 384 5.09 -27.44 35.32
C GLY A 384 3.82 -26.78 35.86
N SER A 385 3.84 -25.47 36.11
CA SER A 385 2.66 -24.75 36.59
C SER A 385 1.50 -24.72 35.57
N CYS A 386 1.79 -24.65 34.27
CA CYS A 386 0.76 -24.71 33.22
C CYS A 386 0.22 -26.14 33.00
N ARG A 387 1.02 -27.18 33.26
CA ARG A 387 0.66 -28.59 33.04
C ARG A 387 -0.02 -29.25 34.25
N TYR A 388 0.33 -28.83 35.47
CA TYR A 388 -0.15 -29.48 36.71
C TYR A 388 -1.04 -28.57 37.56
N GLU A 389 -0.67 -27.30 37.78
CA GLU A 389 -1.42 -26.40 38.68
C GLU A 389 -2.58 -25.67 38.00
N ARG A 390 -2.41 -25.25 36.74
CA ARG A 390 -3.37 -24.41 35.99
C ARG A 390 -3.97 -25.11 34.79
N THR A 391 -4.13 -26.42 34.85
CA THR A 391 -4.45 -27.27 33.70
C THR A 391 -5.76 -26.89 33.02
N ALA A 392 -6.82 -26.58 33.79
CA ALA A 392 -8.11 -26.15 33.23
C ALA A 392 -8.00 -24.83 32.43
N ARG A 393 -7.23 -23.85 32.94
CA ARG A 393 -6.99 -22.57 32.26
C ARG A 393 -6.10 -22.74 31.02
N THR A 394 -5.12 -23.64 31.09
CA THR A 394 -4.27 -24.02 29.96
C THR A 394 -5.09 -24.65 28.84
N LEU A 395 -5.93 -25.65 29.15
CA LEU A 395 -6.82 -26.28 28.17
C LEU A 395 -7.77 -25.28 27.52
N LEU A 396 -8.40 -24.41 28.30
CA LEU A 396 -9.29 -23.36 27.77
C LEU A 396 -8.54 -22.42 26.80
N ALA A 397 -7.32 -21.99 27.17
CA ALA A 397 -6.52 -21.11 26.34
C ALA A 397 -6.08 -21.78 25.02
N LEU A 398 -5.67 -23.05 25.07
CA LEU A 398 -5.26 -23.81 23.88
C LEU A 398 -6.45 -24.13 22.96
N ARG A 399 -7.58 -24.60 23.52
CA ARG A 399 -8.83 -24.79 22.76
C ARG A 399 -9.34 -23.48 22.16
N GLY A 400 -9.23 -22.36 22.89
CA GLY A 400 -9.57 -21.03 22.38
C GLY A 400 -8.74 -20.64 21.15
N LYS A 401 -7.43 -20.93 21.15
CA LYS A 401 -6.56 -20.70 19.98
C LYS A 401 -6.97 -21.57 18.79
N LEU A 402 -7.24 -22.86 19.02
CA LEU A 402 -7.68 -23.77 17.96
C LEU A 402 -9.02 -23.31 17.36
N ARG A 403 -10.02 -23.05 18.20
CA ARG A 403 -11.35 -22.57 17.79
C ARG A 403 -11.28 -21.26 17.00
N THR A 404 -10.39 -20.34 17.38
CA THR A 404 -10.20 -19.07 16.66
C THR A 404 -9.62 -19.29 15.27
N ALA A 405 -8.66 -20.20 15.13
CA ALA A 405 -8.07 -20.56 13.84
C ALA A 405 -9.09 -21.25 12.92
N GLU A 406 -9.85 -22.21 13.45
CA GLU A 406 -10.87 -22.95 12.70
C GLU A 406 -12.05 -22.07 12.29
N LYS A 407 -12.54 -21.23 13.21
CA LYS A 407 -13.60 -20.26 12.90
C LYS A 407 -13.19 -19.35 11.76
N LYS A 408 -11.95 -18.85 11.77
CA LYS A 408 -11.45 -17.97 10.71
C LYS A 408 -11.40 -18.67 9.34
N VAL A 409 -11.04 -19.95 9.29
CA VAL A 409 -11.09 -20.74 8.05
C VAL A 409 -12.53 -20.87 7.57
N LYS A 410 -13.45 -21.23 8.47
CA LYS A 410 -14.87 -21.37 8.15
C LYS A 410 -15.47 -20.07 7.62
N ASP A 411 -15.28 -18.96 8.32
CA ASP A 411 -15.80 -17.64 7.93
C ASP A 411 -15.31 -17.25 6.50
N LEU A 412 -14.04 -17.52 6.16
CA LEU A 412 -13.50 -17.23 4.84
C LEU A 412 -14.02 -18.19 3.75
N GLN A 413 -14.23 -19.46 4.08
CA GLN A 413 -14.85 -20.43 3.18
C GLN A 413 -16.30 -20.07 2.88
N ASP A 414 -17.07 -19.64 3.89
CA ASP A 414 -18.46 -19.24 3.74
C ASP A 414 -18.59 -18.00 2.84
N ILE A 415 -17.68 -17.02 2.95
CA ILE A 415 -17.59 -15.90 2.01
C ILE A 415 -17.30 -16.40 0.58
N CYS A 416 -16.35 -17.31 0.40
CA CYS A 416 -16.04 -17.86 -0.92
C CYS A 416 -17.21 -18.65 -1.52
N ARG A 417 -17.94 -19.44 -0.70
CA ARG A 417 -19.13 -20.18 -1.12
C ARG A 417 -20.25 -19.24 -1.54
N SER A 418 -20.51 -18.19 -0.76
CA SER A 418 -21.49 -17.16 -1.13
C SER A 418 -21.11 -16.45 -2.43
N CYS A 419 -19.82 -16.15 -2.64
CA CYS A 419 -19.35 -15.52 -3.87
C CYS A 419 -19.47 -16.43 -5.11
N ALA A 420 -19.20 -17.72 -4.96
CA ALA A 420 -19.27 -18.70 -6.05
C ALA A 420 -20.66 -19.34 -6.20
N ASN A 421 -21.60 -19.00 -5.31
CA ASN A 421 -22.92 -19.62 -5.18
C ASN A 421 -22.85 -21.16 -5.10
N LEU A 422 -21.91 -21.66 -4.31
CA LEU A 422 -21.67 -23.09 -4.12
C LEU A 422 -22.42 -23.63 -2.91
N ALA A 423 -22.84 -24.89 -2.99
CA ALA A 423 -23.42 -25.62 -1.87
C ALA A 423 -22.35 -25.93 -0.80
N SER A 424 -22.79 -26.41 0.36
CA SER A 424 -21.89 -26.66 1.51
C SER A 424 -20.92 -27.83 1.27
N ASP A 425 -21.32 -28.78 0.45
CA ASP A 425 -20.63 -30.01 0.08
C ASP A 425 -19.74 -29.89 -1.16
N GLU A 426 -19.90 -28.82 -1.95
CA GLU A 426 -19.09 -28.57 -3.14
C GLU A 426 -17.68 -28.02 -2.81
N GLU A 427 -16.69 -28.43 -3.61
CA GLU A 427 -15.30 -28.06 -3.42
C GLU A 427 -14.97 -26.66 -3.96
N LEU A 428 -14.31 -25.85 -3.13
CA LEU A 428 -13.88 -24.49 -3.49
C LEU A 428 -12.56 -24.48 -4.29
N ARG A 429 -12.64 -24.39 -5.63
CA ARG A 429 -11.46 -24.37 -6.53
C ARG A 429 -11.05 -23.00 -7.10
N CYS A 430 -11.62 -21.90 -6.59
CA CYS A 430 -11.32 -20.55 -7.09
C CYS A 430 -9.86 -20.14 -6.84
N ASP A 431 -9.18 -19.68 -7.89
CA ASP A 431 -7.78 -19.23 -7.93
C ASP A 431 -7.61 -17.75 -8.31
N SER A 432 -8.69 -16.96 -8.23
CA SER A 432 -8.69 -15.53 -8.59
C SER A 432 -7.64 -14.74 -7.79
N ARG A 433 -6.63 -14.24 -8.52
CA ARG A 433 -5.45 -13.55 -7.96
C ARG A 433 -5.71 -12.11 -7.55
N ASP A 434 -6.79 -11.52 -8.07
CA ASP A 434 -7.22 -10.16 -7.73
C ASP A 434 -8.11 -10.12 -6.48
N CYS A 435 -8.58 -11.29 -6.03
CA CYS A 435 -9.42 -11.40 -4.85
C CYS A 435 -8.58 -11.35 -3.55
N PRO A 436 -8.81 -10.38 -2.64
CA PRO A 436 -8.09 -10.33 -1.36
C PRO A 436 -8.40 -11.54 -0.45
N VAL A 437 -9.60 -12.12 -0.60
CA VAL A 437 -10.05 -13.27 0.18
C VAL A 437 -9.26 -14.53 -0.18
N MET A 438 -8.76 -14.67 -1.41
CA MET A 438 -7.97 -15.83 -1.84
C MET A 438 -6.70 -15.97 -0.99
N TYR A 439 -5.87 -14.92 -0.90
CA TYR A 439 -4.66 -14.93 -0.08
C TYR A 439 -4.96 -15.11 1.41
N ALA A 440 -6.04 -14.50 1.89
CA ALA A 440 -6.46 -14.63 3.29
C ALA A 440 -6.88 -16.07 3.63
N ARG A 441 -7.59 -16.74 2.71
CA ARG A 441 -8.05 -18.13 2.83
C ARG A 441 -6.87 -19.10 2.87
N VAL A 442 -5.94 -19.01 1.93
CA VAL A 442 -4.78 -19.92 1.92
C VAL A 442 -3.96 -19.76 3.19
N LYS A 443 -3.68 -18.53 3.60
CA LYS A 443 -2.96 -18.24 4.84
C LYS A 443 -3.68 -18.76 6.08
N ALA A 444 -5.01 -18.63 6.13
CA ALA A 444 -5.81 -19.13 7.24
C ALA A 444 -5.77 -20.66 7.29
N ASN A 445 -5.84 -21.35 6.14
CA ASN A 445 -5.73 -22.81 6.04
C ASN A 445 -4.36 -23.29 6.54
N THR A 446 -3.26 -22.69 6.06
CA THR A 446 -1.90 -23.05 6.52
C THR A 446 -1.74 -22.79 8.01
N ALA A 447 -2.22 -21.66 8.52
CA ALA A 447 -2.17 -21.35 9.95
C ALA A 447 -3.00 -22.31 10.80
N ALA A 448 -4.19 -22.71 10.33
CA ALA A 448 -5.04 -23.68 11.02
C ALA A 448 -4.40 -25.08 11.02
N ALA A 449 -3.79 -25.51 9.91
CA ALA A 449 -3.08 -26.78 9.81
C ALA A 449 -1.89 -26.82 10.79
N VAL A 450 -1.06 -25.77 10.84
CA VAL A 450 0.05 -25.65 11.79
C VAL A 450 -0.45 -25.63 13.24
N THR A 451 -1.53 -24.88 13.51
CA THR A 451 -2.13 -24.81 14.85
C THR A 451 -2.69 -26.16 15.28
N ARG A 452 -3.34 -26.91 14.39
CA ARG A 452 -3.87 -28.25 14.67
C ARG A 452 -2.74 -29.24 14.94
N ALA A 453 -1.69 -29.24 14.12
CA ALA A 453 -0.54 -30.13 14.31
C ALA A 453 0.22 -29.85 15.61
N GLY A 454 0.42 -28.57 15.96
CA GLY A 454 1.19 -28.18 17.15
C GLY A 454 0.36 -28.07 18.44
N VAL A 455 -0.70 -27.27 18.43
CA VAL A 455 -1.54 -27.04 19.61
C VAL A 455 -2.56 -28.16 19.80
N GLY A 456 -3.12 -28.70 18.71
CA GLY A 456 -4.10 -29.79 18.78
C GLY A 456 -3.52 -31.05 19.42
N SER A 457 -2.35 -31.50 18.98
CA SER A 457 -1.65 -32.65 19.57
C SER A 457 -1.34 -32.47 21.07
N VAL A 458 -0.96 -31.26 21.48
CA VAL A 458 -0.73 -30.92 22.90
C VAL A 458 -2.02 -30.93 23.71
N VAL A 459 -3.15 -30.51 23.11
CA VAL A 459 -4.46 -30.54 23.77
C VAL A 459 -4.92 -31.98 23.96
N GLU A 460 -4.81 -32.83 22.93
CA GLU A 460 -5.17 -34.25 22.99
C GLU A 460 -4.38 -34.97 24.09
N GLN A 461 -3.05 -34.84 24.09
CA GLN A 461 -2.18 -35.46 25.10
C GLN A 461 -2.42 -34.90 26.52
N LEU A 462 -2.71 -33.61 26.67
CA LEU A 462 -3.01 -33.03 27.97
C LEU A 462 -4.38 -33.50 28.50
N GLU A 463 -5.36 -33.74 27.62
CA GLU A 463 -6.67 -34.30 27.98
C GLU A 463 -6.56 -35.75 28.42
N GLU A 464 -5.75 -36.56 27.74
CA GLU A 464 -5.43 -37.93 28.15
C GLU A 464 -4.74 -37.97 29.52
N GLU A 465 -3.77 -37.09 29.77
CA GLU A 465 -3.10 -36.99 31.07
C GLU A 465 -4.06 -36.59 32.20
N VAL A 466 -4.97 -35.64 31.95
CA VAL A 466 -5.96 -35.21 32.95
C VAL A 466 -7.00 -36.30 33.20
N GLY A 467 -7.42 -37.00 32.14
CA GLY A 467 -8.31 -38.15 32.24
C GLY A 467 -7.69 -39.26 33.08
N ALA A 468 -6.44 -39.63 32.80
CA ALA A 468 -5.71 -40.65 33.56
C ALA A 468 -5.54 -40.26 35.04
N ARG A 469 -5.22 -39.00 35.37
CA ARG A 469 -5.10 -38.55 36.78
C ARG A 469 -6.41 -38.70 37.55
N ARG A 470 -7.54 -38.39 36.93
CA ARG A 470 -8.86 -38.53 37.56
C ARG A 470 -9.25 -39.98 37.83
N VAL A 471 -8.69 -40.95 37.10
CA VAL A 471 -8.93 -42.38 37.32
C VAL A 471 -8.18 -42.91 38.55
N PHE A 472 -7.09 -42.25 38.98
CA PHE A 472 -6.31 -42.62 40.17
C PHE A 472 -6.71 -41.84 41.45
N GLU A 473 -7.69 -40.93 41.36
CA GLU A 473 -8.21 -40.15 42.50
C GLU A 473 -9.52 -40.73 43.09
N TRP A 474 -9.92 -41.94 42.68
CA TRP A 474 -11.06 -42.70 43.25
C TRP A 474 -10.61 -43.89 44.06
#